data_AF-A0A6A4GP96-F1
#
_entry.id   AF-A0A6A4GP96-F1
#
_cell.length_a   1.000
_cell.length_b   1.000
_cell.length_c   1.000
_cell.angle_alpha   90.00
_cell.angle_beta   90.00
_cell.angle_gamma   90.00
#
_symmetry.space_group_name_H-M   'P 1'
#
loop_
_entity.id
_entity.type
_entity.pdbx_description
1 polymer ?
#
loop_
_entity_poly.entity_id
_entity_poly.type
_entity_poly.pdbx_seq_one_letter_code
_entity_poly.pdbx_strand_id
1 'polypeptide(L)'
;STSERKLHNHMEHSITQWDPSIQSLAKKYNILCAKMADLILSNCAPGNAVAPRKIVMKELFSLDVDNSIWDDIGLMDDDDMAEPPLWLCNEHVRTGIQGILLCDHCDEELLWLEYE
;
A
#
# COMPACT_ATOMS: atom_id res chain seq x y z
N SER A 1 -3.17 -29.94 -8.95
CA SER A 1 -2.07 -30.16 -9.93
C SER A 1 -0.72 -29.87 -9.27
N THR A 2 0.37 -30.55 -9.65
CA THR A 2 1.73 -30.29 -9.11
C THR A 2 2.19 -28.84 -9.29
N SER A 3 1.60 -28.12 -10.25
CA SER A 3 1.75 -26.68 -10.48
C SER A 3 1.22 -25.82 -9.31
N GLU A 4 0.01 -26.11 -8.79
CA GLU A 4 -0.60 -25.34 -7.69
C GLU A 4 0.19 -25.47 -6.38
N ARG A 5 0.73 -26.66 -6.10
CA ARG A 5 1.62 -26.88 -4.94
C ARG A 5 2.93 -26.11 -5.07
N LYS A 6 3.47 -25.96 -6.29
CA LYS A 6 4.68 -25.17 -6.53
C LYS A 6 4.43 -23.67 -6.39
N LEU A 7 3.28 -23.18 -6.87
CA LEU A 7 2.83 -21.81 -6.65
C LEU A 7 2.63 -21.50 -5.17
N HIS A 8 1.99 -22.40 -4.44
CA HIS A 8 1.79 -22.27 -3.00
C HIS A 8 3.12 -22.23 -2.24
N ASN A 9 4.04 -23.17 -2.52
CA ASN A 9 5.36 -23.16 -1.91
C ASN A 9 6.18 -21.91 -2.28
N HIS A 10 6.07 -21.42 -3.52
CA HIS A 10 6.74 -20.17 -3.92
C HIS A 10 6.16 -18.96 -3.17
N MET A 11 4.84 -18.90 -3.00
CA MET A 11 4.17 -17.86 -2.24
C MET A 11 4.58 -17.89 -0.76
N GLU A 12 4.63 -19.07 -0.14
CA GLU A 12 5.12 -19.25 1.24
C GLU A 12 6.59 -18.82 1.37
N HIS A 13 7.45 -19.22 0.43
CA HIS A 13 8.86 -18.81 0.44
C HIS A 13 9.03 -17.31 0.24
N SER A 14 8.25 -16.68 -0.63
CA SER A 14 8.24 -15.23 -0.80
C SER A 14 7.81 -14.54 0.50
N ILE A 15 6.72 -14.97 1.15
CA ILE A 15 6.26 -14.44 2.45
C ILE A 15 7.37 -14.55 3.51
N THR A 16 8.08 -15.67 3.59
CA THR A 16 9.21 -15.84 4.55
C THR A 16 10.41 -14.94 4.26
N GLN A 17 10.57 -14.46 3.02
CA GLN A 17 11.70 -13.61 2.62
C GLN A 17 11.47 -12.12 2.89
N TRP A 18 10.22 -11.65 2.83
CA TRP A 18 9.84 -10.28 3.17
C TRP A 18 9.88 -10.01 4.69
N ASP A 19 9.96 -11.06 5.51
CA ASP A 19 9.88 -11.01 6.96
C ASP A 19 11.01 -10.19 7.63
N PRO A 20 12.31 -10.47 7.43
CA PRO A 20 13.36 -9.76 8.16
C PRO A 20 13.66 -8.35 7.64
N SER A 21 13.55 -8.13 6.32
CA SER A 21 13.90 -6.84 5.70
C SER A 21 12.86 -5.76 6.01
N ILE A 22 11.57 -6.05 5.83
CA ILE A 22 10.46 -5.15 6.15
C ILE A 22 10.40 -4.88 7.65
N GLN A 23 10.55 -5.91 8.49
CA GLN A 23 10.63 -5.70 9.95
C GLN A 23 11.81 -4.79 10.33
N SER A 24 12.97 -4.97 9.69
CA SER A 24 14.13 -4.11 9.96
C SER A 24 13.87 -2.66 9.56
N LEU A 25 13.14 -2.45 8.46
CA LEU A 25 12.78 -1.12 7.98
C LEU A 25 11.77 -0.44 8.91
N ALA A 26 10.72 -1.16 9.31
CA ALA A 26 9.72 -0.67 10.26
C ALA A 26 10.36 -0.31 11.61
N LYS A 27 11.33 -1.10 12.09
CA LYS A 27 12.13 -0.77 13.28
C LYS A 27 12.93 0.53 13.10
N LYS A 28 13.63 0.69 11.97
CA LYS A 28 14.39 1.92 11.66
C LYS A 28 13.46 3.14 11.60
N TYR A 29 12.31 3.00 10.95
CA TYR A 29 11.27 4.02 10.90
C TYR A 29 10.81 4.43 12.31
N ASN A 30 10.48 3.48 13.17
CA ASN A 30 10.06 3.75 14.55
C ASN A 30 11.14 4.45 15.39
N ILE A 31 12.42 4.14 15.15
CA ILE A 31 13.56 4.85 15.75
C ILE A 31 13.60 6.31 15.28
N LEU A 32 13.41 6.56 13.98
CA LEU A 32 13.36 7.92 13.44
C LEU A 32 12.18 8.72 14.00
N CYS A 33 11.00 8.12 14.12
CA CYS A 33 9.84 8.77 14.73
C CYS A 33 10.13 9.19 16.18
N ALA A 34 10.82 8.35 16.95
CA ALA A 34 11.24 8.70 18.31
C ALA A 34 12.22 9.88 18.31
N LYS A 35 13.23 9.86 17.44
CA LYS A 35 14.19 10.97 17.32
C LYS A 35 13.51 12.28 16.91
N MET A 36 12.54 12.24 16.01
CA MET A 36 11.77 13.42 15.62
C MET A 36 10.94 13.96 16.80
N ALA A 37 10.29 13.08 17.56
CA ALA A 37 9.57 13.47 18.76
C ALA A 37 10.49 14.12 19.81
N ASP A 38 11.70 13.57 20.01
CA ASP A 38 12.70 14.14 20.92
C ASP A 38 13.15 15.54 20.47
N LEU A 39 13.37 15.73 19.16
CA LEU A 39 13.75 17.04 18.59
C LEU A 39 12.63 18.09 18.71
N ILE A 40 11.37 17.66 18.58
CA ILE A 40 10.19 18.52 18.80
C ILE A 40 10.12 18.92 20.28
N LEU A 41 10.27 17.95 21.20
CA LEU A 41 10.27 18.21 22.65
C LEU A 41 11.43 19.12 23.08
N SER A 42 12.61 18.98 22.46
CA SER A 42 13.77 19.83 22.73
C SER A 42 13.70 21.20 22.04
N ASN A 43 12.58 21.51 21.36
CA ASN A 43 12.37 22.74 20.60
C ASN A 43 13.47 23.00 19.54
N CYS A 44 14.05 21.92 19.00
CA CYS A 44 15.05 21.93 17.93
C CYS A 44 14.45 21.58 16.57
N ALA A 45 13.14 21.31 16.51
CA ALA A 45 12.41 21.11 15.28
C ALA A 45 11.84 22.43 14.72
N PRO A 46 11.55 22.52 13.41
CA PRO A 46 10.81 23.65 12.85
C PRO A 46 9.48 23.90 13.56
N GLY A 47 9.00 25.14 13.53
CA GLY A 47 7.68 25.49 14.09
C GLY A 47 6.56 24.64 13.49
N ASN A 48 5.65 24.18 14.34
CA ASN A 48 4.53 23.27 13.99
C ASN A 48 4.94 21.89 13.46
N ALA A 49 6.20 21.47 13.63
CA ALA A 49 6.60 20.10 13.29
C ALA A 49 5.84 19.08 14.15
N VAL A 50 5.29 18.05 13.51
CA VAL A 50 4.59 16.93 14.14
C VAL A 50 5.35 15.64 13.84
N ALA A 51 5.63 14.82 14.86
CA ALA A 51 6.29 13.54 14.65
C ALA A 51 5.31 12.55 13.99
N PRO A 52 5.78 11.74 13.02
CA PRO A 52 4.98 10.66 12.46
C PRO A 52 4.58 9.61 13.51
N ARG A 53 3.46 8.91 13.25
CA ARG A 53 2.99 7.81 14.11
C ARG A 53 3.87 6.58 13.94
N LYS A 54 4.20 5.90 15.04
CA LYS A 54 4.97 4.64 14.99
C LYS A 54 4.13 3.51 14.41
N ILE A 55 4.77 2.63 13.64
CA ILE A 55 4.18 1.40 13.11
C ILE A 55 4.07 0.36 14.23
N VAL A 56 2.89 -0.24 14.38
CA VAL A 56 2.63 -1.35 15.30
C VAL A 56 3.25 -2.63 14.74
N MET A 57 4.40 -3.03 15.27
CA MET A 57 5.16 -4.19 14.75
C MET A 57 4.36 -5.51 14.77
N LYS A 58 3.42 -5.65 15.72
CA LYS A 58 2.58 -6.85 15.85
C LYS A 58 1.59 -7.01 14.68
N GLU A 59 1.19 -5.90 14.08
CA GLU A 59 0.19 -5.84 13.01
C GLU A 59 0.81 -5.46 11.67
N LEU A 60 2.15 -5.46 11.58
CA LEU A 60 2.91 -5.07 10.38
C LEU A 60 2.56 -5.91 9.14
N PHE A 61 2.25 -7.18 9.34
CA PHE A 61 1.81 -8.10 8.30
C PHE A 61 0.32 -8.45 8.39
N SER A 62 -0.42 -7.74 9.25
CA SER A 62 -1.87 -7.83 9.27
C SER A 62 -2.40 -7.22 7.98
N LEU A 63 -3.24 -7.96 7.25
CA LEU A 63 -3.93 -7.48 6.06
C LEU A 63 -5.22 -6.74 6.43
N ASP A 64 -5.21 -6.04 7.56
CA ASP A 64 -6.34 -5.24 7.99
C ASP A 64 -6.26 -3.86 7.35
N VAL A 65 -7.33 -3.47 6.66
CA VAL A 65 -7.43 -2.18 5.96
C VAL A 65 -7.57 -1.01 6.93
N ASP A 66 -7.97 -1.28 8.16
CA ASP A 66 -8.10 -0.29 9.24
C ASP A 66 -6.75 0.01 9.94
N ASN A 67 -5.66 -0.64 9.53
CA ASN A 67 -4.34 -0.38 10.10
C ASN A 67 -3.86 1.04 9.75
N SER A 68 -3.39 1.77 10.76
CA SER A 68 -2.86 3.14 10.61
C SER A 68 -1.59 3.27 9.73
N ILE A 69 -1.07 2.16 9.18
CA ILE A 69 -0.04 2.18 8.14
C ILE A 69 -0.63 2.68 6.81
N TRP A 70 -1.93 2.45 6.61
CA TRP A 70 -2.70 2.89 5.46
C TRP A 70 -3.35 4.28 5.67
N ASP A 71 -3.15 4.92 6.83
CA ASP A 71 -3.59 6.30 7.03
C ASP A 71 -2.73 7.24 6.16
N ASP A 72 -3.39 7.97 5.27
CA ASP A 72 -2.82 9.01 4.41
C ASP A 72 -2.47 10.27 5.23
N ILE A 73 -1.51 10.12 6.15
CA ILE A 73 -0.98 11.24 6.93
C ILE A 73 -0.25 12.21 5.97
N GLY A 74 -0.91 13.32 5.65
CA GLY A 74 -0.37 14.40 4.81
C GLY A 74 -1.10 14.61 3.48
N LEU A 75 -2.20 13.89 3.25
CA LEU A 75 -3.05 14.02 2.06
C LEU A 75 -4.36 14.76 2.32
N MET A 76 -4.51 15.32 3.54
CA MET A 76 -5.53 16.32 3.83
C MET A 76 -5.11 17.63 3.15
N ASP A 77 -5.22 17.70 1.82
CA ASP A 77 -5.50 18.97 1.18
C ASP A 77 -6.88 19.43 1.69
N ASP A 78 -7.10 20.75 1.69
CA ASP A 78 -8.32 21.45 2.12
C ASP A 78 -9.59 21.07 1.32
N ASP A 79 -9.55 19.93 0.62
CA ASP A 79 -10.49 19.42 -0.38
C ASP A 79 -11.29 18.20 0.13
N ASP A 80 -11.34 17.96 1.44
CA ASP A 80 -12.27 16.99 2.09
C ASP A 80 -13.76 17.29 1.82
N MET A 81 -14.05 18.38 1.09
CA MET A 81 -15.37 18.76 0.60
C MET A 81 -15.58 18.49 -0.90
N ALA A 82 -14.57 18.00 -1.64
CA ALA A 82 -14.76 17.59 -3.03
C ALA A 82 -15.50 16.26 -3.11
N GLU A 83 -16.47 16.18 -4.03
CA GLU A 83 -17.09 14.92 -4.37
C GLU A 83 -16.01 13.93 -4.86
N PRO A 84 -16.01 12.69 -4.34
CA PRO A 84 -15.02 11.69 -4.73
C PRO A 84 -15.06 11.46 -6.25
N PRO A 85 -13.92 11.20 -6.89
CA PRO A 85 -13.86 11.05 -8.33
C PRO A 85 -14.77 9.93 -8.81
N LEU A 86 -15.37 10.07 -10.00
CA LEU A 86 -16.42 9.18 -10.48
C LEU A 86 -15.99 7.71 -10.61
N TRP A 87 -14.72 7.45 -10.92
CA TRP A 87 -14.19 6.07 -10.95
C TRP A 87 -14.22 5.40 -9.58
N LEU A 88 -14.30 6.18 -8.49
CA LEU A 88 -14.40 5.69 -7.12
C LEU A 88 -15.86 5.52 -6.67
N CYS A 89 -16.73 6.48 -7.01
CA CYS A 89 -18.10 6.54 -6.46
C CYS A 89 -19.23 6.10 -7.41
N ASN A 90 -18.97 5.96 -8.71
CA ASN A 90 -20.00 5.60 -9.70
C ASN A 90 -19.80 4.17 -10.22
N GLU A 91 -20.79 3.30 -9.98
CA GLU A 91 -20.78 1.90 -10.44
C GLU A 91 -20.64 1.78 -11.96
N HIS A 92 -21.41 2.55 -12.72
CA HIS A 92 -21.38 2.47 -14.18
C HIS A 92 -20.02 2.87 -14.76
N VAL A 93 -19.35 3.84 -14.14
CA VAL A 93 -17.99 4.23 -14.52
C VAL A 93 -17.01 3.11 -14.23
N ARG A 94 -17.10 2.46 -13.05
CA ARG A 94 -16.26 1.31 -12.71
C ARG A 94 -16.48 0.12 -13.65
N THR A 95 -17.73 -0.25 -13.91
CA THR A 95 -18.06 -1.33 -14.84
C THR A 95 -17.55 -1.01 -16.25
N GLY A 96 -17.67 0.25 -16.69
CA GLY A 96 -17.16 0.70 -17.98
C GLY A 96 -15.64 0.59 -18.11
N ILE A 97 -14.89 1.03 -17.09
CA ILE A 97 -13.43 0.90 -17.03
C ILE A 97 -13.02 -0.57 -17.08
N GLN A 98 -13.65 -1.43 -16.27
CA GLN A 98 -13.38 -2.86 -16.28
C GLN A 98 -13.65 -3.51 -17.64
N GLY A 99 -14.75 -3.10 -18.30
CA GLY A 99 -15.09 -3.59 -19.63
C GLY A 99 -14.04 -3.23 -20.68
N ILE A 100 -13.56 -1.98 -20.68
CA ILE A 100 -12.50 -1.55 -21.61
C ILE A 100 -11.20 -2.31 -21.36
N LEU A 101 -10.76 -2.40 -20.10
CA LEU A 101 -9.52 -3.11 -19.76
C LEU A 101 -9.58 -4.59 -20.13
N LEU A 102 -10.76 -5.21 -20.00
CA LEU A 102 -10.96 -6.59 -20.42
C LEU A 102 -10.86 -6.74 -21.94
N CYS A 103 -11.44 -5.81 -22.70
CA CYS A 103 -11.30 -5.79 -24.16
C CYS A 103 -9.85 -5.63 -24.58
N ASP A 104 -9.14 -4.66 -24.02
CA ASP A 104 -7.72 -4.41 -24.32
C ASP A 104 -6.87 -5.66 -24.01
N HIS A 105 -7.14 -6.32 -22.89
CA HIS A 105 -6.46 -7.56 -22.51
C HIS A 105 -6.74 -8.72 -23.50
N CYS A 106 -8.00 -8.86 -23.95
CA CYS A 106 -8.33 -9.85 -24.96
C CYS A 106 -7.63 -9.58 -26.30
N ASP A 107 -7.51 -8.31 -26.71
CA ASP A 107 -6.80 -7.92 -27.93
C ASP A 107 -5.30 -8.22 -27.82
N GLU A 108 -4.69 -7.93 -26.66
CA GLU A 108 -3.33 -8.33 -26.36
C GLU A 108 -3.17 -9.85 -26.46
N GLU A 109 -4.01 -10.64 -25.77
CA GLU A 109 -3.98 -12.10 -25.81
C GLU A 109 -4.08 -12.66 -27.23
N LEU A 110 -4.95 -12.08 -28.08
CA LEU A 110 -5.08 -12.47 -29.48
C LEU A 110 -3.79 -12.20 -30.26
N LEU A 111 -3.14 -11.05 -30.04
CA LEU A 111 -1.84 -10.76 -30.66
C LEU A 111 -0.78 -11.77 -30.22
N TRP A 112 -0.72 -12.13 -28.93
CA TRP A 112 0.23 -13.13 -28.44
C TRP A 112 0.04 -14.50 -29.10
N LEU A 113 -1.21 -14.93 -29.30
CA LEU A 113 -1.53 -16.20 -29.96
C LEU A 113 -1.17 -16.24 -31.46
N GLU A 114 -1.05 -15.08 -32.12
CA GLU A 114 -0.67 -15.01 -33.54
C GLU A 114 0.84 -15.23 -33.77
N TYR A 115 1.66 -15.03 -32.73
CA TYR A 115 3.11 -15.20 -32.78
C TYR A 115 3.62 -16.58 -32.32
N GLU A 116 2.72 -17.48 -31.89
CA GLU A 116 3.02 -18.87 -31.47
C GLU A 116 2.76 -19.87 -32.62
#